data_AF-A0A9P1G5J7-F1
#
_entry.id   AF-A0A9P1G5J7-F1
#
_cell.length_a   1.000
_cell.length_b   1.000
_cell.length_c   1.000
_cell.angle_alpha   90.00
_cell.angle_beta   90.00
_cell.angle_gamma   90.00
#
_symmetry.space_group_name_H-M   'P 1'
#
loop_
_entity.id
_entity.type
_entity.pdbx_description
1 polymer ?
#
loop_
_entity_poly.entity_id
_entity_poly.type
_entity_poly.pdbx_seq_one_letter_code
_entity_poly.pdbx_strand_id
1 'polypeptide(L)'
;MSKALQEDSKARVKVLGSLLHTADISNPMKPWDICAYLADRCLEEFFAQGDQEKELGIPVQMLNDREKVNRCTSQVGFIEFVITPLAEQMVIIFPTLSFLTRNLSLNVELWAELWKNSFDPPTEDYEKLMARVNKVVSRCRAAGPWEEEAPMRQSSAQSLLSGSESVVTEH
;
A
#
# COMPACT_ATOMS: atom_id res chain seq x y z
N MET A 1 17.41 15.57 15.90
CA MET A 1 18.41 14.69 15.25
C MET A 1 19.59 14.56 16.20
N SER A 2 19.98 13.34 16.62
CA SER A 2 20.97 13.15 17.70
C SER A 2 22.38 13.60 17.28
N LYS A 3 23.22 14.02 18.23
CA LYS A 3 24.64 14.38 18.01
C LYS A 3 25.43 13.28 17.28
N ALA A 4 25.06 12.01 17.48
CA ALA A 4 25.71 10.87 16.85
C ALA A 4 25.64 10.88 15.31
N LEU A 5 24.55 11.42 14.72
CA LEU A 5 24.43 11.55 13.26
C LEU A 5 25.26 12.70 12.70
N GLN A 6 25.71 13.66 13.53
CA GLN A 6 26.53 14.77 13.03
C GLN A 6 27.99 14.35 12.87
N GLU A 7 28.50 13.42 13.68
CA GLU A 7 29.92 13.08 13.76
C GLU A 7 30.32 11.89 12.85
N ASP A 8 29.42 10.92 12.59
CA ASP A 8 29.73 9.74 11.77
C ASP A 8 29.20 9.86 10.32
N SER A 9 30.12 10.06 9.38
CA SER A 9 29.80 10.14 7.95
C SER A 9 29.17 8.87 7.37
N LYS A 10 29.50 7.68 7.87
CA LYS A 10 28.91 6.42 7.39
C LYS A 10 27.49 6.27 7.90
N ALA A 11 27.23 6.64 9.15
CA ALA A 11 25.88 6.65 9.71
C ALA A 11 24.96 7.61 8.92
N ARG A 12 25.46 8.82 8.59
CA ARG A 12 24.70 9.77 7.75
C ARG A 12 24.32 9.20 6.40
N VAL A 13 25.28 8.62 5.67
CA VAL A 13 25.02 8.05 4.34
C VAL A 13 23.98 6.93 4.42
N LYS A 14 24.05 6.07 5.43
CA LYS A 14 23.05 5.02 5.64
C LYS A 14 21.66 5.58 5.89
N VAL A 15 21.52 6.55 6.80
CA VAL A 15 20.22 7.15 7.12
C VAL A 15 19.62 7.87 5.91
N LEU A 16 20.42 8.63 5.17
CA LEU A 16 19.98 9.29 3.95
C LEU A 16 19.61 8.30 2.85
N GLY A 17 20.38 7.22 2.69
CA GLY A 17 20.07 6.14 1.76
C GLY A 17 18.77 5.43 2.12
N SER A 18 18.53 5.15 3.40
CA SER A 18 17.28 4.56 3.87
C SER A 18 16.10 5.50 3.64
N LEU A 19 16.25 6.81 3.90
CA LEU A 19 15.20 7.79 3.63
C LEU A 19 14.86 7.89 2.13
N LEU A 20 15.89 7.90 1.27
CA LEU A 20 15.71 7.90 -0.18
C LEU A 20 15.01 6.64 -0.65
N HIS A 21 15.40 5.47 -0.13
CA HIS A 21 14.75 4.21 -0.44
C HIS A 21 13.28 4.20 0.03
N THR A 22 12.99 4.72 1.22
CA THR A 22 11.60 4.88 1.67
C THR A 22 10.81 5.79 0.74
N ALA A 23 11.40 6.88 0.25
CA ALA A 23 10.72 7.77 -0.69
C ALA A 23 10.34 7.04 -1.99
N ASP A 24 11.23 6.20 -2.52
CA ASP A 24 11.03 5.40 -3.73
C ASP A 24 9.82 4.46 -3.65
N ILE A 25 9.65 3.79 -2.51
CA ILE A 25 8.52 2.87 -2.26
C ILE A 25 7.44 3.47 -1.36
N SER A 26 7.29 4.80 -1.36
CA SER A 26 6.37 5.48 -0.45
C SER A 26 4.89 5.45 -0.86
N ASN A 27 4.56 4.88 -2.02
CA ASN A 27 3.21 4.92 -2.61
C ASN A 27 2.11 4.51 -1.61
N PRO A 28 2.26 3.42 -0.84
CA PRO A 28 1.20 2.98 0.08
C PRO A 28 1.02 3.88 1.31
N MET A 29 1.90 4.85 1.53
CA MET A 29 1.83 5.84 2.62
C MET A 29 1.28 7.20 2.14
N LYS A 30 0.92 7.33 0.85
CA LYS A 30 0.29 8.54 0.29
C LYS A 30 -1.21 8.58 0.57
N PRO A 31 -1.89 9.73 0.42
CA PRO A 31 -3.35 9.76 0.40
C PRO A 31 -3.94 8.74 -0.59
N TRP A 32 -5.12 8.21 -0.26
CA TRP A 32 -5.73 7.07 -0.96
C TRP A 32 -5.74 7.22 -2.49
N ASP A 33 -6.22 8.35 -3.02
CA ASP A 33 -6.32 8.55 -4.47
C ASP A 33 -4.97 8.39 -5.17
N ILE A 34 -3.89 8.83 -4.53
CA ILE A 34 -2.51 8.69 -5.05
C ILE A 34 -2.02 7.25 -4.86
N CYS A 35 -2.27 6.65 -3.70
CA CYS A 35 -1.91 5.26 -3.42
C CYS A 35 -2.52 4.31 -4.45
N ALA A 36 -3.83 4.40 -4.67
CA ALA A 36 -4.56 3.55 -5.60
C ALA A 36 -4.09 3.77 -7.04
N TYR A 37 -3.97 5.04 -7.48
CA TYR A 37 -3.48 5.36 -8.82
C TYR A 37 -2.08 4.80 -9.08
N LEU A 38 -1.13 5.01 -8.17
CA LEU A 38 0.24 4.51 -8.36
C LEU A 38 0.33 2.99 -8.28
N ALA A 39 -0.50 2.34 -7.47
CA ALA A 39 -0.60 0.88 -7.45
C ALA A 39 -1.09 0.33 -8.79
N ASP A 40 -2.10 0.95 -9.41
CA ASP A 40 -2.62 0.56 -10.72
C ASP A 40 -1.57 0.73 -11.82
N ARG A 41 -0.81 1.83 -11.81
CA ARG A 41 0.27 2.05 -12.77
C ARG A 41 1.38 1.00 -12.64
N CYS A 42 1.76 0.65 -11.41
CA CYS A 42 2.78 -0.36 -11.14
C CYS A 42 2.34 -1.76 -11.59
N LEU A 43 1.09 -2.15 -11.27
CA LEU A 43 0.55 -3.43 -11.70
C LEU A 43 0.41 -3.52 -13.21
N GLU A 44 -0.05 -2.46 -13.89
CA GLU A 44 -0.14 -2.49 -15.36
C GLU A 44 1.24 -2.66 -16.01
N GLU A 45 2.30 -2.07 -15.44
CA GLU A 45 3.67 -2.29 -15.91
C GLU A 45 4.09 -3.76 -15.75
N PHE A 46 3.84 -4.36 -14.59
CA PHE A 46 4.13 -5.77 -14.35
C PHE A 46 3.33 -6.69 -15.27
N PHE A 47 2.08 -6.36 -15.52
CA PHE A 47 1.21 -7.14 -16.40
C PHE A 47 1.63 -7.02 -17.86
N ALA A 48 1.99 -5.81 -18.33
CA ALA A 48 2.53 -5.62 -19.67
C ALA A 48 3.83 -6.42 -19.87
N GLN A 49 4.70 -6.48 -18.85
CA GLN A 49 5.86 -7.35 -18.89
C GLN A 49 5.46 -8.83 -18.96
N GLY A 50 4.49 -9.27 -18.14
CA GLY A 50 4.03 -10.65 -18.14
C GLY A 50 3.41 -11.09 -19.47
N ASP A 51 2.68 -10.21 -20.15
CA ASP A 51 2.13 -10.49 -21.47
C ASP A 51 3.25 -10.69 -22.50
N GLN A 52 4.29 -9.85 -22.47
CA GLN A 52 5.48 -10.03 -23.31
C GLN A 52 6.23 -11.33 -22.99
N GLU A 53 6.33 -11.70 -21.71
CA GLU A 53 6.91 -12.98 -21.28
C GLU A 53 6.12 -14.16 -21.88
N LYS A 54 4.77 -14.11 -21.86
CA LYS A 54 3.90 -15.12 -22.50
C LYS A 54 4.14 -15.20 -24.01
N GLU A 55 4.17 -14.07 -24.71
CA GLU A 55 4.38 -13.99 -26.17
C GLU A 55 5.73 -14.59 -26.58
N LEU A 56 6.77 -14.35 -25.79
CA LEU A 56 8.13 -14.87 -26.02
C LEU A 56 8.31 -16.33 -25.58
N GLY A 57 7.31 -16.95 -24.97
CA GLY A 57 7.41 -18.31 -24.41
C GLY A 57 8.33 -18.41 -23.18
N ILE A 58 8.55 -17.29 -22.47
CA ILE A 58 9.37 -17.21 -21.27
C ILE A 58 8.47 -17.45 -20.04
N PRO A 59 8.96 -18.14 -18.98
CA PRO A 59 8.20 -18.29 -17.75
C PRO A 59 7.81 -16.94 -17.13
N VAL A 60 6.50 -16.70 -17.02
CA VAL A 60 5.93 -15.47 -16.45
C VAL A 60 6.21 -15.40 -14.95
N GLN A 61 6.70 -14.25 -14.49
CA GLN A 61 6.94 -14.04 -13.06
C GLN A 61 5.62 -13.97 -12.28
N MET A 62 5.63 -14.40 -11.01
CA MET A 62 4.43 -14.55 -10.19
C MET A 62 3.55 -13.29 -10.11
N LEU A 63 4.17 -12.10 -10.03
CA LEU A 63 3.45 -10.82 -9.93
C LEU A 63 3.07 -10.21 -11.28
N ASN A 64 3.55 -10.80 -12.37
CA ASN A 64 3.36 -10.28 -13.73
C ASN A 64 2.16 -10.94 -14.44
N ASP A 65 1.57 -11.99 -13.87
CA ASP A 65 0.45 -12.69 -14.49
C ASP A 65 -0.89 -12.06 -14.09
N ARG A 66 -1.45 -11.21 -14.96
CA ARG A 66 -2.73 -10.51 -14.73
C ARG A 66 -3.92 -11.44 -14.50
N GLU A 67 -3.82 -12.72 -14.89
CA GLU A 67 -4.88 -13.71 -14.65
C GLU A 67 -4.84 -14.28 -13.22
N LYS A 68 -3.70 -14.17 -12.53
CA LYS A 68 -3.48 -14.77 -11.20
C LYS A 68 -3.37 -13.75 -10.08
N VAL A 69 -3.01 -12.51 -10.39
CA VAL A 69 -2.81 -11.46 -9.39
C VAL A 69 -4.13 -10.77 -9.07
N ASN A 70 -4.60 -10.92 -7.83
CA ASN A 70 -5.62 -10.03 -7.29
C ASN A 70 -4.95 -8.74 -6.78
N ARG A 71 -5.32 -7.61 -7.38
CA ARG A 71 -4.80 -6.28 -7.02
C ARG A 71 -4.87 -6.00 -5.52
N CYS A 72 -6.05 -6.14 -4.91
CA CYS A 72 -6.28 -5.74 -3.54
C CYS A 72 -5.46 -6.57 -2.55
N THR A 73 -5.49 -7.90 -2.69
CA THR A 73 -4.75 -8.78 -1.77
C THR A 73 -3.24 -8.69 -1.99
N SER A 74 -2.79 -8.42 -3.22
CA SER A 74 -1.39 -8.13 -3.54
C SER A 74 -0.90 -6.85 -2.83
N GLN A 75 -1.68 -5.77 -2.87
CA GLN A 75 -1.34 -4.52 -2.17
C GLN A 75 -1.34 -4.70 -0.64
N VAL A 76 -2.29 -5.44 -0.06
CA VAL A 76 -2.26 -5.77 1.37
C VAL A 76 -0.99 -6.57 1.73
N GLY A 77 -0.60 -7.53 0.87
CA GLY A 77 0.64 -8.28 1.06
C GLY A 77 1.89 -7.41 1.01
N PHE A 78 1.99 -6.52 0.02
CA PHE A 78 3.11 -5.58 -0.10
C PHE A 78 3.20 -4.64 1.10
N ILE A 79 2.06 -4.11 1.55
CA ILE A 79 1.98 -3.27 2.74
C ILE A 79 2.44 -4.04 3.98
N GLU A 80 1.93 -5.25 4.21
CA GLU A 80 2.25 -6.04 5.41
C GLU A 80 3.75 -6.38 5.48
N PHE A 81 4.30 -6.92 4.39
CA PHE A 81 5.61 -7.55 4.42
C PHE A 81 6.76 -6.60 4.09
N VAL A 82 6.52 -5.55 3.30
CA VAL A 82 7.58 -4.64 2.85
C VAL A 82 7.44 -3.27 3.50
N ILE A 83 6.27 -2.64 3.38
CA ILE A 83 6.12 -1.23 3.76
C ILE A 83 6.00 -1.04 5.27
N THR A 84 5.23 -1.90 5.96
CA THR A 84 4.98 -1.74 7.41
C THR A 84 6.28 -1.78 8.22
N PRO A 85 7.19 -2.78 8.05
CA PRO A 85 8.46 -2.78 8.77
C PRO A 85 9.32 -1.54 8.48
N LEU A 86 9.34 -1.08 7.23
CA LEU A 86 10.11 0.11 6.84
C LEU A 86 9.54 1.39 7.48
N ALA A 87 8.22 1.56 7.43
CA ALA A 87 7.52 2.72 7.99
C ALA A 87 7.73 2.82 9.50
N GLU A 88 7.66 1.71 10.23
CA GLU A 88 7.95 1.66 11.67
C GLU A 88 9.36 2.21 11.98
N GLN A 89 10.39 1.72 11.27
CA GLN A 89 11.75 2.19 11.48
C GLN A 89 11.91 3.68 11.14
N MET A 90 11.22 4.14 10.09
CA MET A 90 11.26 5.55 9.72
C MET A 90 10.62 6.46 10.77
N VAL A 91 9.52 6.05 11.40
CA VAL A 91 8.91 6.83 12.49
C VAL A 91 9.78 6.80 13.75
N ILE A 92 10.46 5.69 14.03
CA ILE A 92 11.42 5.61 15.14
C ILE A 92 12.58 6.61 14.94
N ILE A 93 13.15 6.67 13.73
CA ILE A 93 14.29 7.55 13.42
C ILE A 93 13.82 9.01 13.25
N PHE A 94 12.65 9.21 12.65
CA PHE A 94 12.06 10.51 12.33
C PHE A 94 10.61 10.57 12.85
N PRO A 95 10.40 10.84 14.15
CA PRO A 95 9.06 10.87 14.75
C PRO A 95 8.07 11.83 14.07
N THR A 96 8.58 12.89 13.41
CA THR A 96 7.79 13.82 12.61
C THR A 96 7.11 13.18 11.40
N LEU A 97 7.48 11.95 11.03
CA LEU A 97 6.88 11.17 9.95
C LEU A 97 5.76 10.22 10.44
N SER A 98 5.27 10.35 11.68
CA SER A 98 4.21 9.47 12.23
C SER A 98 2.93 9.44 11.38
N PHE A 99 2.66 10.49 10.60
CA PHE A 99 1.55 10.52 9.64
C PHE A 99 1.65 9.44 8.55
N LEU A 100 2.86 8.94 8.24
CA LEU A 100 3.04 7.88 7.25
C LEU A 100 2.38 6.56 7.71
N THR A 101 2.51 6.21 9.00
CA THR A 101 1.88 5.00 9.54
C THR A 101 0.37 5.17 9.69
N ARG A 102 -0.12 6.40 9.95
CA ARG A 102 -1.56 6.72 9.87
C ARG A 102 -2.12 6.49 8.47
N ASN A 103 -1.46 7.00 7.42
CA ASN A 103 -1.92 6.78 6.05
C ASN A 103 -1.88 5.32 5.66
N LEU A 104 -0.80 4.61 6.05
CA LEU A 104 -0.64 3.20 5.76
C LEU A 104 -1.76 2.35 6.37
N SER A 105 -2.17 2.67 7.62
CA SER A 105 -3.28 1.96 8.28
C SER A 105 -4.61 2.19 7.56
N LEU A 106 -4.90 3.43 7.15
CA LEU A 106 -6.12 3.75 6.41
C LEU A 106 -6.15 3.07 5.04
N ASN A 107 -5.04 3.12 4.31
CA ASN A 107 -4.96 2.55 2.97
C ASN A 107 -5.08 1.02 2.97
N VAL A 108 -4.51 0.32 3.96
CA VAL A 108 -4.64 -1.14 4.04
C VAL A 108 -6.08 -1.58 4.33
N GLU A 109 -6.82 -0.80 5.13
CA GLU A 109 -8.26 -1.02 5.37
C GLU A 109 -9.05 -0.78 4.06
N LEU A 110 -8.79 0.32 3.36
CA LEU A 110 -9.44 0.65 2.09
C LEU A 110 -9.20 -0.40 0.99
N TRP A 111 -8.01 -0.99 0.92
CA TRP A 111 -7.74 -2.12 0.01
C TRP A 111 -8.59 -3.34 0.34
N ALA A 112 -8.78 -3.65 1.62
CA ALA A 112 -9.63 -4.76 2.05
C ALA A 112 -11.10 -4.49 1.75
N GLU A 113 -11.59 -3.27 2.01
CA GLU A 113 -12.95 -2.85 1.66
C GLU A 113 -13.20 -2.91 0.16
N LEU A 114 -12.25 -2.44 -0.66
CA LEU A 114 -12.34 -2.52 -2.11
C LEU A 114 -12.42 -3.98 -2.59
N TRP A 115 -11.65 -4.90 -1.98
CA TRP A 115 -11.75 -6.32 -2.31
C TRP A 115 -13.14 -6.87 -2.00
N LYS A 116 -13.67 -6.56 -0.82
CA LYS A 116 -14.99 -7.00 -0.39
C LYS A 116 -16.07 -6.51 -1.36
N ASN A 117 -16.06 -5.22 -1.68
CA ASN A 117 -17.11 -4.58 -2.45
C ASN A 117 -17.05 -4.93 -3.95
N SER A 118 -15.84 -5.13 -4.51
CA SER A 118 -15.68 -5.39 -5.94
C SER A 118 -15.71 -6.88 -6.32
N PHE A 119 -15.43 -7.78 -5.37
CA PHE A 119 -15.24 -9.21 -5.69
C PHE A 119 -16.06 -10.18 -4.83
N ASP A 120 -16.75 -9.68 -3.80
CA ASP A 120 -17.55 -10.49 -2.86
C ASP A 120 -16.88 -11.82 -2.48
N PRO A 121 -15.65 -11.78 -1.90
CA PRO A 121 -14.87 -12.96 -1.64
C PRO A 121 -15.56 -13.85 -0.58
N PRO A 122 -15.27 -15.17 -0.56
CA PRO A 122 -15.76 -16.05 0.49
C PRO A 122 -15.46 -15.49 1.88
N THR A 123 -16.43 -15.57 2.80
CA THR A 123 -16.32 -15.00 4.14
C THR A 123 -15.03 -15.43 4.85
N GLU A 124 -14.66 -16.71 4.75
CA GLU A 124 -13.45 -17.24 5.39
C GLU A 124 -12.16 -16.58 4.86
N ASP A 125 -12.09 -16.30 3.55
CA ASP A 125 -10.93 -15.66 2.94
C ASP A 125 -10.86 -14.18 3.29
N TYR A 126 -12.02 -13.51 3.37
CA TYR A 126 -12.11 -12.14 3.85
C TYR A 126 -11.67 -12.02 5.31
N GLU A 127 -12.11 -12.93 6.19
CA GLU A 127 -11.71 -12.96 7.59
C GLU A 127 -10.21 -13.16 7.77
N LYS A 128 -9.59 -14.05 6.99
CA LYS A 128 -8.13 -14.24 6.96
C LYS A 128 -7.41 -12.97 6.52
N LEU A 129 -7.91 -12.26 5.50
CA LEU A 129 -7.34 -10.99 5.09
C LEU A 129 -7.47 -9.94 6.20
N MET A 130 -8.65 -9.81 6.80
CA MET A 130 -8.90 -8.84 7.87
C MET A 130 -8.03 -9.10 9.11
N ALA A 131 -7.72 -10.35 9.44
CA ALA A 131 -6.76 -10.65 10.50
C ALA A 131 -5.37 -10.06 10.20
N ARG A 132 -4.91 -10.12 8.94
CA ARG A 132 -3.65 -9.51 8.49
C ARG A 132 -3.73 -7.98 8.48
N VAL A 133 -4.83 -7.41 7.98
CA VAL A 133 -5.09 -5.96 8.00
C VAL A 133 -5.03 -5.42 9.43
N ASN A 134 -5.73 -6.06 10.37
CA ASN A 134 -5.74 -5.68 11.78
C ASN A 134 -4.33 -5.75 12.41
N LYS A 135 -3.52 -6.73 12.03
CA LYS A 135 -2.12 -6.82 12.43
C LYS A 135 -1.30 -5.64 11.89
N VAL A 136 -1.51 -5.22 10.64
CA VAL A 136 -0.86 -4.02 10.09
C VAL A 136 -1.31 -2.76 10.82
N VAL A 137 -2.61 -2.58 11.04
CA VAL A 137 -3.18 -1.40 11.71
C VAL A 137 -2.64 -1.28 13.15
N SER A 138 -2.62 -2.38 13.91
CA SER A 138 -2.08 -2.38 15.28
C SER A 138 -0.60 -1.99 15.33
N ARG A 139 0.21 -2.52 14.40
CA ARG A 139 1.62 -2.14 14.23
C ARG A 139 1.80 -0.67 13.91
N CYS A 140 1.01 -0.13 12.98
CA CYS A 140 1.03 1.28 12.62
C CYS A 140 0.69 2.21 13.80
N ARG A 141 -0.30 1.82 14.61
CA ARG A 141 -0.70 2.55 15.84
C ARG A 141 0.39 2.52 16.91
N ALA A 142 1.08 1.39 17.06
CA ALA A 142 2.17 1.26 18.02
C ALA A 142 3.41 2.11 17.64
N ALA A 143 3.60 2.37 16.34
CA ALA A 143 4.78 3.06 15.82
C ALA A 143 4.80 4.57 16.10
N GLY A 144 3.66 5.24 16.26
CA GLY A 144 3.67 6.67 16.54
C GLY A 144 2.35 7.22 17.05
N PRO A 145 2.38 8.27 17.90
CA PRO A 145 1.19 9.00 18.26
C PRO A 145 0.67 9.72 17.02
N TRP A 146 -0.60 9.48 16.69
CA TRP A 146 -1.30 10.22 15.66
C TRP A 146 -2.06 11.34 16.33
N GLU A 147 -1.82 12.59 15.93
CA GLU A 147 -2.76 13.64 16.25
C GLU A 147 -4.06 13.36 15.47
N GLU A 148 -5.19 13.34 16.18
CA GLU A 148 -6.52 13.27 15.58
C GLU A 148 -6.89 14.59 14.87
N GLU A 149 -5.96 15.24 14.17
CA GLU A 149 -6.31 16.43 13.40
C GLU A 149 -6.79 16.05 11.99
N ALA A 150 -8.01 16.53 11.76
CA ALA A 150 -8.90 16.58 10.60
C ALA A 150 -8.95 15.35 9.66
N PRO A 151 -10.14 14.93 9.22
CA PRO A 151 -10.24 13.97 8.14
C PRO A 151 -9.50 14.56 6.93
N MET A 152 -8.46 13.87 6.45
CA MET A 152 -7.99 14.12 5.08
C MET A 152 -9.23 14.10 4.20
N ARG A 153 -9.42 15.13 3.37
CA ARG A 153 -10.57 15.25 2.48
C ARG A 153 -10.86 13.88 1.89
N GLN A 154 -11.99 13.30 2.31
CA GLN A 154 -12.57 12.15 1.65
C GLN A 154 -12.98 12.65 0.27
N SER A 155 -12.05 12.62 -0.68
CA SER A 155 -12.35 12.78 -2.09
C SER A 155 -12.40 11.38 -2.68
N SER A 156 -13.43 11.15 -3.50
CA SER A 156 -13.58 10.04 -4.46
C SER A 156 -13.69 8.58 -3.98
N ALA A 157 -13.26 8.18 -2.79
CA ALA A 157 -13.36 6.76 -2.40
C ALA A 157 -14.82 6.24 -2.39
N GLN A 158 -15.78 7.05 -1.93
CA GLN A 158 -17.20 6.70 -2.00
C GLN A 158 -17.78 6.73 -3.43
N SER A 159 -17.28 7.59 -4.33
CA SER A 159 -17.81 7.66 -5.70
C SER A 159 -17.31 6.53 -6.60
N LEU A 160 -16.11 6.00 -6.32
CA LEU A 160 -15.58 4.82 -7.02
C LEU A 160 -16.27 3.52 -6.55
N LEU A 161 -16.68 3.44 -5.29
CA LEU A 161 -17.43 2.30 -4.75
C LEU A 161 -18.91 2.30 -5.17
N SER A 162 -19.50 3.46 -5.48
CA SER A 162 -20.89 3.58 -5.96
C SER A 162 -21.02 3.58 -7.50
N GLY A 163 -19.93 3.47 -8.24
CA GLY A 163 -19.89 3.70 -9.69
C GLY A 163 -20.09 2.47 -10.58
N SER A 164 -20.31 1.27 -10.03
CA SER A 164 -20.43 0.02 -10.80
C SER A 164 -21.86 -0.47 -11.04
N GLU A 165 -22.88 0.37 -10.84
CA GLU A 165 -24.27 0.06 -11.23
C GLU A 165 -24.77 1.10 -12.23
N SER A 166 -24.42 0.94 -13.51
CA SER A 166 -25.23 1.34 -14.68
C SER A 166 -24.44 1.19 -15.97
N VAL A 167 -24.27 -0.06 -16.43
CA VAL A 167 -24.38 -0.32 -17.87
C VAL A 167 -25.65 -1.11 -18.06
N VAL A 168 -26.69 -0.33 -18.31
CA VAL A 168 -28.07 -0.71 -18.60
C VAL A 168 -28.11 -1.57 -19.87
N THR A 169 -28.82 -2.68 -19.74
CA THR A 169 -29.47 -3.44 -20.81
C THR A 169 -30.36 -2.55 -21.68
N GLU A 170 -30.31 -2.72 -23.02
CA GLU A 170 -31.17 -2.20 -24.13
C GLU A 170 -30.24 -1.54 -25.18
N HIS A 171 -30.10 -1.99 -26.44
CA HIS A 171 -30.94 -2.78 -27.35
C HIS A 171 -30.13 -3.81 -28.15
#